data_AF-A0A285VRS8-F1
#
_entry.id   AF-A0A285VRS8-F1
#
_cell.length_a   1.000
_cell.length_b   1.000
_cell.length_c   1.000
_cell.angle_alpha   90.00
_cell.angle_beta   90.00
_cell.angle_gamma   90.00
#
_symmetry.space_group_name_H-M   'P 1'
#
loop_
_entity.id
_entity.type
_entity.pdbx_description
1 polymer ?
#
loop_
_entity_poly.entity_id
_entity_poly.type
_entity_poly.pdbx_seq_one_letter_code
_entity_poly.pdbx_strand_id
1 'polypeptide(L)'
;MVTSNPFSALFGRSPFEPLLAHIVKTSECAERLLPFFDATQAGNWDDAATHREAITELEHEADTLKTELRLNLPNSMFLPVSRSDLLELISVQDKIANKARDITGIMLGRQMQVPESLAPSMRAYLETAIATVGQARKALEELQELLDSGFGRNVGDLMQDFIRELHDLEHQADDQQVHIRRQLFELEAELPPVDVIFLYKIIEWIGELSDRAERVGSRLQILTAR
;
A
#
# COMPACT_ATOMS: atom_id res chain seq x y z
N MET A 1 -18.82 27.31 28.69
CA MET A 1 -18.60 25.90 28.33
C MET A 1 -19.83 25.45 27.58
N VAL A 2 -19.74 25.32 26.25
CA VAL A 2 -20.86 24.84 25.44
C VAL A 2 -21.00 23.35 25.69
N THR A 3 -22.12 22.94 26.28
CA THR A 3 -22.48 21.53 26.46
C THR A 3 -22.67 20.91 25.09
N SER A 4 -21.80 19.96 24.75
CA SER A 4 -21.89 19.12 23.56
C SER A 4 -23.23 18.39 23.54
N ASN A 5 -24.00 18.59 22.47
CA ASN A 5 -25.30 17.96 22.30
C ASN A 5 -25.09 16.44 22.10
N PRO A 6 -25.71 15.55 22.89
CA PRO A 6 -25.53 14.10 22.75
C PRO A 6 -25.90 13.58 21.35
N PHE A 7 -26.76 14.29 20.61
CA PHE A 7 -27.05 13.99 19.20
C PHE A 7 -25.93 14.38 18.22
N SER A 8 -25.13 15.42 18.49
CA SER A 8 -23.96 15.73 17.67
C SER A 8 -22.79 14.75 17.90
N ALA A 9 -22.79 14.04 19.03
CA ALA A 9 -21.87 12.92 19.27
C ALA A 9 -22.33 11.60 18.59
N LEU A 10 -23.61 11.50 18.20
CA LEU A 10 -24.18 10.38 17.45
C LEU A 10 -23.84 10.44 15.96
N PHE A 11 -23.63 11.63 15.40
CA PHE A 11 -23.03 11.84 14.07
C PHE A 11 -21.50 12.02 14.21
N GLY A 12 -20.88 11.11 14.98
CA GLY A 12 -19.43 11.10 15.20
C GLY A 12 -18.67 11.11 13.88
N ARG A 13 -17.46 11.69 13.90
CA ARG A 13 -16.49 11.73 12.79
C ARG A 13 -16.59 10.47 11.92
N SER A 14 -16.51 10.66 10.60
CA SER A 14 -16.63 9.55 9.65
C SER A 14 -15.71 8.39 10.07
N PRO A 15 -16.22 7.16 10.20
CA PRO A 15 -15.39 6.01 10.55
C PRO A 15 -14.31 5.73 9.49
N PHE A 16 -14.39 6.37 8.33
CA PHE A 16 -13.43 6.31 7.25
C PHE A 16 -12.28 7.33 7.38
N GLU A 17 -12.45 8.44 8.12
CA GLU A 17 -11.37 9.43 8.31
C GLU A 17 -10.07 8.79 8.85
N PRO A 18 -10.10 7.95 9.92
CA PRO A 18 -8.90 7.30 10.42
C PRO A 18 -8.30 6.28 9.43
N LEU A 19 -9.14 5.62 8.64
CA LEU A 19 -8.70 4.70 7.60
C LEU A 19 -8.02 5.46 6.45
N LEU A 20 -8.54 6.64 6.08
CA LEU A 20 -7.94 7.48 5.06
C LEU A 20 -6.58 8.00 5.52
N ALA A 21 -6.51 8.56 6.74
CA ALA A 21 -5.26 9.03 7.30
C ALA A 21 -4.19 7.91 7.30
N HIS A 22 -4.60 6.69 7.64
CA HIS A 22 -3.71 5.54 7.62
C HIS A 22 -3.28 5.12 6.20
N ILE A 23 -4.20 4.96 5.23
CA ILE A 23 -3.80 4.54 3.87
C ILE A 23 -2.88 5.56 3.21
N VAL A 24 -3.09 6.86 3.46
CA VAL A 24 -2.20 7.93 2.97
C VAL A 24 -0.78 7.69 3.44
N LYS A 25 -0.59 7.42 4.74
CA LYS A 25 0.74 7.10 5.30
C LYS A 25 1.35 5.83 4.73
N THR A 26 0.55 4.79 4.53
CA THR A 26 1.05 3.55 3.92
C THR A 26 1.38 3.70 2.44
N SER A 27 0.68 4.58 1.71
CA SER A 27 0.98 4.95 0.32
C SER A 27 2.30 5.73 0.25
N GLU A 28 2.47 6.72 1.14
CA GLU A 28 3.74 7.47 1.26
C GLU A 28 4.93 6.53 1.51
N CYS A 29 4.77 5.48 2.32
CA CYS A 29 5.80 4.45 2.51
C CYS A 29 6.16 3.75 1.19
N ALA A 30 5.16 3.32 0.41
CA ALA A 30 5.36 2.63 -0.85
C ALA A 30 6.00 3.55 -1.90
N GLU A 31 5.54 4.79 -2.01
CA GLU A 31 6.07 5.81 -2.94
C GLU A 31 7.56 6.07 -2.71
N ARG A 32 8.01 6.03 -1.45
CA ARG A 32 9.43 6.17 -1.09
C ARG A 32 10.32 5.01 -1.53
N LEU A 33 9.76 3.89 -1.97
CA LEU A 33 10.55 2.77 -2.52
C LEU A 33 11.25 3.15 -3.83
N LEU A 34 10.66 4.01 -4.66
CA LEU A 34 11.28 4.43 -5.93
C LEU A 34 12.58 5.21 -5.72
N PRO A 35 12.61 6.32 -4.96
CA PRO A 35 13.86 7.03 -4.71
C PRO A 35 14.86 6.18 -3.93
N PHE A 36 14.40 5.31 -3.01
CA PHE A 36 15.27 4.31 -2.38
C PHE A 36 15.94 3.41 -3.44
N PHE A 37 15.15 2.84 -4.35
CA PHE A 37 15.63 1.97 -5.42
C PHE A 37 16.64 2.70 -6.31
N ASP A 38 16.31 3.91 -6.74
CA ASP A 38 17.17 4.74 -7.59
C ASP A 38 18.52 5.03 -6.91
N ALA A 39 18.52 5.32 -5.61
CA ALA A 39 19.74 5.50 -4.82
C ALA A 39 20.58 4.21 -4.75
N THR A 40 19.94 3.04 -4.55
CA THR A 40 20.66 1.74 -4.57
C THR A 40 21.29 1.47 -5.93
N GLN A 41 20.60 1.81 -7.02
CA GLN A 41 21.10 1.59 -8.37
C GLN A 41 22.29 2.51 -8.70
N ALA A 42 22.27 3.73 -8.17
CA ALA A 42 23.39 4.67 -8.26
C ALA A 42 24.57 4.30 -7.35
N GLY A 43 24.45 3.25 -6.52
CA GLY A 43 25.46 2.87 -5.52
C GLY A 43 25.58 3.85 -4.35
N ASN A 44 24.60 4.76 -4.18
CA ASN A 44 24.59 5.76 -3.12
C ASN A 44 23.89 5.20 -1.88
N TRP A 45 24.62 4.38 -1.12
CA TRP A 45 24.08 3.70 0.05
C TRP A 45 23.72 4.64 1.22
N ASP A 46 24.36 5.80 1.33
CA ASP A 46 24.03 6.80 2.35
C ASP A 46 22.66 7.46 2.08
N ASP A 47 22.38 7.75 0.81
CA ASP A 47 21.07 8.26 0.38
C ASP A 47 19.99 7.18 0.46
N ALA A 48 20.31 5.94 0.09
CA ALA A 48 19.42 4.80 0.31
C ALA A 48 19.11 4.60 1.81
N ALA A 49 20.08 4.80 2.70
CA ALA A 49 19.86 4.76 4.15
C ALA A 49 18.93 5.88 4.63
N THR A 50 19.05 7.08 4.06
CA THR A 50 18.17 8.22 4.36
C THR A 50 16.73 7.93 3.93
N HIS A 51 16.53 7.37 2.73
CA HIS A 51 15.19 6.94 2.29
C HIS A 51 14.64 5.80 3.15
N ARG A 52 15.49 4.86 3.58
CA ARG A 52 15.10 3.79 4.49
C ARG A 52 14.62 4.32 5.85
N GLU A 53 15.30 5.32 6.39
CA GLU A 53 14.93 5.97 7.65
C GLU A 53 13.57 6.64 7.52
N ALA A 54 13.34 7.44 6.47
CA ALA A 54 12.06 8.05 6.19
C ALA A 54 10.92 7.02 6.05
N ILE A 55 11.16 5.87 5.38
CA ILE A 55 10.18 4.77 5.29
C ILE A 55 9.88 4.19 6.68
N THR A 56 10.88 4.10 7.56
CA THR A 56 10.69 3.58 8.92
C THR A 56 9.88 4.55 9.78
N GLU A 57 10.12 5.85 9.65
CA GLU A 57 9.33 6.88 10.32
C GLU A 57 7.87 6.85 9.87
N LEU A 58 7.62 6.78 8.56
CA LEU A 58 6.27 6.68 8.01
C LEU A 58 5.55 5.39 8.44
N GLU A 59 6.26 4.26 8.54
CA GLU A 59 5.70 3.01 9.07
C GLU A 59 5.32 3.14 10.55
N HIS A 60 6.14 3.80 11.37
CA HIS A 60 5.81 4.09 12.77
C HIS A 60 4.62 5.04 12.93
N GLU A 61 4.50 6.05 12.08
CA GLU A 61 3.32 6.91 12.02
C GLU A 61 2.07 6.11 11.65
N ALA A 62 2.16 5.23 10.66
CA ALA A 62 1.06 4.36 10.26
C ALA A 62 0.64 3.40 11.40
N ASP A 63 1.58 2.74 12.07
CA ASP A 63 1.26 1.84 13.18
C ASP A 63 0.62 2.58 14.38
N THR A 64 1.02 3.84 14.61
CA THR A 64 0.38 4.73 15.59
C THR A 64 -1.08 4.97 15.24
N LEU A 65 -1.37 5.38 13.99
CA LEU A 65 -2.74 5.60 13.50
C LEU A 65 -3.60 4.33 13.58
N LYS A 66 -3.04 3.18 13.22
CA LYS A 66 -3.71 1.87 13.35
C LYS A 66 -4.03 1.54 14.81
N THR A 67 -3.11 1.82 15.74
CA THR A 67 -3.32 1.59 17.16
C THR A 67 -4.40 2.51 17.73
N GLU A 68 -4.36 3.79 17.37
CA GLU A 68 -5.38 4.77 17.75
C GLU A 68 -6.76 4.38 17.22
N LEU A 69 -6.86 3.96 15.96
CA LEU A 69 -8.12 3.46 15.39
C LEU A 69 -8.65 2.29 16.20
N ARG A 70 -7.82 1.28 16.50
CA ARG A 70 -8.23 0.08 17.25
C ARG A 70 -8.74 0.39 18.66
N LEU A 71 -8.09 1.32 19.35
CA LEU A 71 -8.44 1.73 20.71
C LEU A 71 -9.72 2.56 20.75
N ASN A 72 -9.93 3.43 19.76
CA ASN A 72 -11.04 4.37 19.73
C ASN A 72 -12.27 3.85 18.98
N LEU A 73 -12.21 2.66 18.36
CA LEU A 73 -13.32 2.08 17.62
C LEU A 73 -14.46 1.68 18.58
N PRO A 74 -15.61 2.37 18.59
CA PRO A 74 -16.67 2.08 19.53
C PRO A 74 -17.32 0.72 19.22
N ASN A 75 -17.76 0.00 20.25
CA ASN A 75 -18.55 -1.24 20.13
C ASN A 75 -20.01 -0.98 19.68
N SER A 76 -20.28 0.14 19.01
CA SER A 76 -21.62 0.69 18.82
C SER A 76 -22.48 -0.18 17.89
N MET A 77 -23.76 -0.35 18.29
CA MET A 77 -24.85 -0.96 17.52
C MET A 77 -25.35 -0.06 16.36
N PHE A 78 -24.77 1.14 16.17
CA PHE A 78 -25.25 2.17 15.23
C PHE A 78 -24.21 2.63 14.19
N LEU A 79 -23.10 1.90 14.01
CA LEU A 79 -22.20 2.20 12.88
C LEU A 79 -22.85 1.75 11.55
N PRO A 80 -22.73 2.54 10.48
CA PRO A 80 -23.23 2.15 9.15
C PRO A 80 -22.46 0.97 8.56
N VAL A 81 -21.29 0.65 9.12
CA VAL A 81 -20.37 -0.41 8.72
C VAL A 81 -19.96 -1.25 9.93
N SER A 82 -19.65 -2.52 9.71
CA SER A 82 -19.28 -3.39 10.84
C SER A 82 -17.90 -3.06 11.39
N ARG A 83 -17.76 -3.15 12.72
CA ARG A 83 -16.47 -2.96 13.41
C ARG A 83 -15.41 -3.93 12.89
N SER A 84 -15.78 -5.18 12.61
CA SER A 84 -14.87 -6.20 12.08
C SER A 84 -14.33 -5.83 10.71
N ASP A 85 -15.16 -5.28 9.82
CA ASP A 85 -14.73 -4.93 8.46
C ASP A 85 -13.73 -3.74 8.50
N LEU A 86 -13.96 -2.75 9.38
CA LEU A 86 -13.00 -1.66 9.62
C LEU A 86 -11.65 -2.16 10.16
N LEU A 87 -11.70 -3.09 11.12
CA LEU A 87 -10.49 -3.69 11.71
C LEU A 87 -9.72 -4.56 10.71
N GLU A 88 -10.42 -5.21 9.80
CA GLU A 88 -9.80 -5.97 8.73
C GLU A 88 -9.17 -5.04 7.69
N LEU A 89 -9.88 -3.98 7.28
CA LEU A 89 -9.39 -2.99 6.33
C LEU A 89 -8.10 -2.32 6.81
N ILE A 90 -8.07 -1.81 8.05
CA ILE A 90 -6.83 -1.23 8.61
C ILE A 90 -5.70 -2.26 8.67
N SER A 91 -6.01 -3.53 8.93
CA SER A 91 -5.00 -4.59 9.00
C SER A 91 -4.41 -4.96 7.65
N VAL A 92 -5.16 -4.83 6.54
CA VAL A 92 -4.62 -5.09 5.20
C VAL A 92 -3.83 -3.88 4.68
N GLN A 93 -4.26 -2.65 4.99
CA GLN A 93 -3.50 -1.44 4.67
C GLN A 93 -2.12 -1.43 5.34
N ASP A 94 -2.07 -1.79 6.63
CA ASP A 94 -0.85 -1.77 7.46
C ASP A 94 0.25 -2.68 6.88
N LYS A 95 -0.16 -3.75 6.23
CA LYS A 95 0.77 -4.65 5.55
C LYS A 95 1.53 -3.94 4.42
N ILE A 96 0.99 -2.92 3.77
CA ILE A 96 1.70 -2.20 2.70
C ILE A 96 2.97 -1.53 3.25
N ALA A 97 2.84 -0.72 4.31
CA ALA A 97 3.97 -0.05 4.96
C ALA A 97 5.00 -1.05 5.49
N ASN A 98 4.54 -2.13 6.15
CA ASN A 98 5.41 -3.20 6.62
C ASN A 98 6.22 -3.83 5.49
N LYS A 99 5.61 -4.07 4.32
CA LYS A 99 6.32 -4.65 3.17
C LYS A 99 7.35 -3.69 2.58
N ALA A 100 7.02 -2.41 2.45
CA ALA A 100 7.98 -1.41 2.00
C ALA A 100 9.20 -1.34 2.94
N ARG A 101 8.94 -1.39 4.25
CA ARG A 101 9.95 -1.46 5.30
C ARG A 101 10.83 -2.72 5.18
N ASP A 102 10.23 -3.89 4.92
CA ASP A 102 10.95 -5.15 4.77
C ASP A 102 11.86 -5.16 3.53
N ILE A 103 11.34 -4.71 2.38
CA ILE A 103 12.08 -4.61 1.10
C ILE A 103 13.36 -3.80 1.31
N THR A 104 13.20 -2.58 1.81
CA THR A 104 14.31 -1.67 2.01
C THR A 104 15.29 -2.17 3.08
N GLY A 105 14.80 -2.87 4.11
CA GLY A 105 15.64 -3.50 5.13
C GLY A 105 16.58 -4.57 4.57
N ILE A 106 16.09 -5.48 3.74
CA ILE A 106 16.93 -6.52 3.13
C ILE A 106 17.88 -5.91 2.08
N MET A 107 17.37 -5.02 1.22
CA MET A 107 18.18 -4.41 0.18
C MET A 107 19.34 -3.60 0.75
N LEU A 108 19.08 -2.76 1.76
CA LEU A 108 20.13 -1.97 2.40
C LEU A 108 21.09 -2.85 3.21
N GLY A 109 20.57 -3.79 4.01
CA GLY A 109 21.38 -4.63 4.88
C GLY A 109 22.37 -5.54 4.14
N ARG A 110 22.07 -5.88 2.88
CA ARG A 110 22.96 -6.66 2.00
C ARG A 110 23.69 -5.80 0.97
N GLN A 111 23.43 -4.49 0.92
CA GLN A 111 23.83 -3.62 -0.19
C GLN A 111 23.52 -4.26 -1.55
N MET A 112 22.25 -4.67 -1.73
CA MET A 112 21.81 -5.42 -2.91
C MET A 112 21.87 -4.55 -4.15
N GLN A 113 22.83 -4.84 -5.03
CA GLN A 113 22.92 -4.19 -6.32
C GLN A 113 22.20 -5.01 -7.37
N VAL A 114 21.30 -4.34 -8.09
CA VAL A 114 20.51 -4.96 -9.16
C VAL A 114 21.31 -4.84 -10.45
N PRO A 115 21.47 -5.93 -11.23
CA PRO A 115 22.19 -5.88 -12.49
C PRO A 115 21.64 -4.79 -13.40
N GLU A 116 22.52 -4.03 -14.07
CA GLU A 116 22.12 -2.89 -14.92
C GLU A 116 21.12 -3.29 -16.01
N SER A 117 21.23 -4.52 -16.53
CA SER A 117 20.30 -5.08 -17.52
C SER A 117 18.90 -5.38 -16.96
N LEU A 118 18.77 -5.58 -15.65
CA LEU A 118 17.52 -5.90 -14.96
C LEU A 118 16.87 -4.65 -14.32
N ALA A 119 17.67 -3.65 -13.97
CA ALA A 119 17.24 -2.48 -13.21
C ALA A 119 16.08 -1.70 -13.84
N PRO A 120 16.05 -1.41 -15.17
CA PRO A 120 14.94 -0.69 -15.78
C PRO A 120 13.61 -1.44 -15.65
N SER A 121 13.62 -2.76 -15.88
CA SER A 121 12.43 -3.59 -15.75
C SER A 121 11.97 -3.65 -14.30
N MET A 122 12.89 -3.86 -13.35
CA MET A 122 12.53 -3.92 -11.94
C MET A 122 11.98 -2.59 -11.41
N ARG A 123 12.51 -1.46 -11.89
CA ARG A 123 11.97 -0.13 -11.59
C ARG A 123 10.55 0.05 -12.12
N ALA A 124 10.29 -0.32 -13.38
CA ALA A 124 8.95 -0.20 -13.99
C ALA A 124 7.90 -1.09 -13.28
N TYR A 125 8.32 -2.26 -12.81
CA TYR A 125 7.48 -3.14 -12.01
C TYR A 125 7.20 -2.58 -10.62
N LEU A 126 8.21 -2.01 -9.97
CA LEU A 126 8.02 -1.28 -8.72
C LEU A 126 7.07 -0.09 -8.88
N GLU A 127 7.17 0.69 -9.97
CA GLU A 127 6.25 1.78 -10.28
C GLU A 127 4.80 1.29 -10.38
N THR A 128 4.59 0.16 -11.05
CA THR A 128 3.24 -0.44 -11.23
C THR A 128 2.68 -0.92 -9.89
N ALA A 129 3.51 -1.53 -9.05
CA ALA A 129 3.10 -1.93 -7.71
C ALA A 129 2.72 -0.73 -6.82
N ILE A 130 3.48 0.36 -6.89
CA ILE A 130 3.17 1.62 -6.19
C ILE A 130 1.90 2.25 -6.74
N ALA A 131 1.69 2.24 -8.06
CA ALA A 131 0.46 2.72 -8.68
C ALA A 131 -0.77 1.94 -8.19
N THR A 132 -0.64 0.63 -7.98
CA THR A 132 -1.70 -0.22 -7.42
C THR A 132 -2.06 0.19 -5.99
N VAL A 133 -1.04 0.52 -5.16
CA VAL A 133 -1.26 1.08 -3.82
C VAL A 133 -1.95 2.45 -3.90
N GLY A 134 -1.49 3.33 -4.79
CA GLY A 134 -2.10 4.64 -5.04
C GLY A 134 -3.56 4.54 -5.46
N GLN A 135 -3.90 3.52 -6.24
CA GLN A 135 -5.27 3.24 -6.66
C GLN A 135 -6.18 2.86 -5.48
N ALA A 136 -5.70 2.03 -4.55
CA ALA A 136 -6.43 1.68 -3.34
C ALA A 136 -6.63 2.91 -2.42
N ARG A 137 -5.63 3.80 -2.35
CA ARG A 137 -5.74 5.08 -1.64
C ARG A 137 -6.81 5.98 -2.27
N LYS A 138 -6.73 6.20 -3.59
CA LYS A 138 -7.68 7.02 -4.36
C LYS A 138 -9.12 6.56 -4.16
N ALA A 139 -9.36 5.24 -4.21
CA ALA A 139 -10.69 4.68 -3.96
C ALA A 139 -11.24 5.00 -2.57
N LEU A 140 -10.38 5.03 -1.54
CA LEU A 140 -10.79 5.39 -0.19
C LEU A 140 -11.03 6.91 -0.05
N GLU A 141 -10.22 7.74 -0.71
CA GLU A 141 -10.43 9.20 -0.79
C GLU A 141 -11.80 9.51 -1.42
N GLU A 142 -12.07 8.96 -2.61
CA GLU A 142 -13.33 9.18 -3.32
C GLU A 142 -14.54 8.60 -2.56
N LEU A 143 -14.39 7.45 -1.90
CA LEU A 143 -15.44 6.89 -1.05
C LEU A 143 -15.77 7.83 0.11
N GLN A 144 -14.77 8.42 0.76
CA GLN A 144 -14.99 9.37 1.84
C GLN A 144 -15.73 10.63 1.33
N GLU A 145 -15.32 11.18 0.19
CA GLU A 145 -15.99 12.35 -0.41
C GLU A 145 -17.46 12.07 -0.75
N LEU A 146 -17.77 10.86 -1.27
CA LEU A 146 -19.15 10.45 -1.54
C LEU A 146 -20.00 10.32 -0.27
N LEU A 147 -19.42 9.82 0.81
CA LEU A 147 -20.11 9.70 2.09
C LEU A 147 -20.37 11.08 2.73
N ASP A 148 -19.40 11.99 2.65
CA ASP A 148 -19.52 13.35 3.20
C ASP A 148 -20.51 14.20 2.41
N SER A 149 -20.61 13.98 1.09
CA SER A 149 -21.59 14.68 0.23
C SER A 149 -23.03 14.15 0.35
N GLY A 150 -23.23 12.98 0.98
CA GLY A 150 -24.56 12.38 1.19
C GLY A 150 -25.15 11.69 -0.04
N PHE A 151 -24.39 11.50 -1.12
CA PHE A 151 -24.85 10.93 -2.39
C PHE A 151 -24.40 9.47 -2.57
N GLY A 152 -25.05 8.54 -1.87
CA GLY A 152 -24.79 7.09 -2.01
C GLY A 152 -25.08 6.48 -3.39
N ARG A 153 -25.75 7.21 -4.31
CA ARG A 153 -26.09 6.70 -5.65
C ARG A 153 -24.89 6.51 -6.59
N ASN A 154 -23.73 7.08 -6.27
CA ASN A 154 -22.53 7.03 -7.13
C ASN A 154 -21.46 6.05 -6.63
N VAL A 155 -21.70 5.36 -5.50
CA VAL A 155 -20.71 4.42 -4.92
C VAL A 155 -20.52 3.19 -5.82
N GLY A 156 -21.58 2.74 -6.51
CA GLY A 156 -21.49 1.62 -7.44
C GLY A 156 -20.59 1.91 -8.65
N ASP A 157 -20.76 3.08 -9.26
CA ASP A 157 -19.95 3.51 -10.41
C ASP A 157 -18.48 3.71 -9.99
N LEU A 158 -18.25 4.34 -8.83
CA LEU A 158 -16.92 4.46 -8.22
C LEU A 158 -16.24 3.09 -8.08
N MET A 159 -16.94 2.11 -7.51
CA MET A 159 -16.37 0.77 -7.32
C MET A 159 -16.11 0.07 -8.65
N GLN A 160 -16.94 0.27 -9.68
CA GLN A 160 -16.70 -0.30 -11.01
C GLN A 160 -15.46 0.28 -11.68
N ASP A 161 -15.29 1.60 -11.63
CA ASP A 161 -14.11 2.26 -12.20
C ASP A 161 -12.85 1.88 -11.42
N PHE A 162 -12.92 1.83 -10.09
CA PHE A 162 -11.82 1.34 -9.26
C PHE A 162 -11.42 -0.10 -9.60
N ILE A 163 -12.39 -1.02 -9.76
CA ILE A 163 -12.13 -2.42 -10.14
C ILE A 163 -11.43 -2.49 -11.50
N ARG A 164 -11.90 -1.70 -12.48
CA ARG A 164 -11.31 -1.69 -13.81
C ARG A 164 -9.86 -1.22 -13.76
N GLU A 165 -9.59 -0.10 -13.11
CA GLU A 165 -8.24 0.46 -12.97
C GLU A 165 -7.30 -0.51 -12.22
N LEU A 166 -7.80 -1.18 -11.17
CA LEU A 166 -7.04 -2.19 -10.43
C LEU A 166 -6.70 -3.41 -11.31
N HIS A 167 -7.64 -3.88 -12.12
CA HIS A 167 -7.44 -5.01 -13.01
C HIS A 167 -6.42 -4.72 -14.12
N ASP A 168 -6.44 -3.51 -14.66
CA ASP A 168 -5.45 -3.08 -15.67
C ASP A 168 -4.03 -3.06 -15.07
N LEU A 169 -3.89 -2.60 -13.82
CA LEU A 169 -2.62 -2.60 -13.09
C LEU A 169 -2.15 -4.01 -12.72
N GLU A 170 -3.07 -4.90 -12.35
CA GLU A 170 -2.79 -6.32 -12.05
C GLU A 170 -2.23 -7.03 -13.28
N HIS A 171 -2.89 -6.92 -14.44
CA HIS A 171 -2.40 -7.50 -15.68
C HIS A 171 -1.02 -6.98 -16.06
N GLN A 172 -0.82 -5.67 -15.93
CA GLN A 172 0.47 -5.06 -16.19
C GLN A 172 1.56 -5.59 -15.24
N ALA A 173 1.25 -5.70 -13.95
CA ALA A 173 2.19 -6.21 -12.95
C ALA A 173 2.53 -7.68 -13.19
N ASP A 174 1.57 -8.51 -13.57
CA ASP A 174 1.78 -9.93 -13.90
C ASP A 174 2.71 -10.09 -15.12
N ASP A 175 2.44 -9.35 -16.20
CA ASP A 175 3.28 -9.36 -17.40
C ASP A 175 4.71 -8.92 -17.09
N GLN A 176 4.86 -7.86 -16.29
CA GLN A 176 6.16 -7.37 -15.84
C GLN A 176 6.88 -8.37 -14.93
N GLN A 177 6.16 -9.03 -14.01
CA GLN A 177 6.73 -10.03 -13.11
C GLN A 177 7.28 -11.23 -13.89
N VAL A 178 6.52 -11.73 -14.87
CA VAL A 178 6.97 -12.79 -15.78
C VAL A 178 8.20 -12.35 -16.56
N HIS A 179 8.17 -11.14 -17.12
CA HIS A 179 9.28 -10.58 -17.88
C HIS A 179 10.58 -10.48 -17.06
N ILE A 180 10.52 -9.88 -15.87
CA ILE A 180 11.68 -9.68 -15.00
C ILE A 180 12.23 -11.02 -14.51
N ARG A 181 11.37 -11.98 -14.13
CA ARG A 181 11.82 -13.32 -13.73
C ARG A 181 12.56 -14.02 -14.87
N ARG A 182 12.06 -13.89 -16.11
CA ARG A 182 12.74 -14.45 -17.28
C ARG A 182 14.10 -13.78 -17.52
N GLN A 183 14.18 -12.46 -17.41
CA GLN A 183 15.45 -11.74 -17.52
C GLN A 183 16.44 -12.16 -16.43
N LEU A 184 15.99 -12.31 -15.17
CA LEU A 184 16.83 -12.80 -14.09
C LEU A 184 17.31 -14.24 -14.35
N PHE A 185 16.42 -15.11 -14.84
CA PHE A 185 16.76 -16.49 -15.23
C PHE A 185 17.92 -16.56 -16.23
N GLU A 186 17.90 -15.69 -17.24
CA GLU A 186 18.95 -15.59 -18.26
C GLU A 186 20.30 -15.12 -17.66
N LEU A 187 20.29 -14.41 -16.52
CA LEU A 187 21.47 -13.89 -15.83
C LEU A 187 22.00 -14.80 -14.70
N GLU A 188 21.28 -15.86 -14.30
CA GLU A 188 21.62 -16.65 -13.10
C GLU A 188 23.02 -17.25 -13.15
N ALA A 189 23.47 -17.67 -14.32
CA ALA A 189 24.78 -18.28 -14.51
C ALA A 189 25.95 -17.29 -14.28
N GLU A 190 25.67 -15.99 -14.34
CA GLU A 190 26.66 -14.91 -14.22
C GLU A 190 26.71 -14.32 -12.81
N LEU A 191 25.76 -14.68 -11.94
CA LEU A 191 25.59 -14.10 -10.62
C LEU A 191 25.89 -15.11 -9.50
N PRO A 192 26.34 -14.64 -8.32
CA PRO A 192 26.42 -15.50 -7.14
C PRO A 192 25.04 -16.09 -6.82
N PRO A 193 24.91 -17.42 -6.60
CA PRO A 193 23.61 -18.06 -6.41
C PRO A 193 22.78 -17.49 -5.26
N VAL A 194 23.44 -17.03 -4.19
CA VAL A 194 22.75 -16.41 -3.06
C VAL A 194 22.11 -15.09 -3.48
N ASP A 195 22.78 -14.28 -4.31
CA ASP A 195 22.26 -13.00 -4.76
C ASP A 195 21.09 -13.17 -5.73
N VAL A 196 21.14 -14.19 -6.60
CA VAL A 196 20.01 -14.61 -7.44
C VAL A 196 18.76 -14.87 -6.61
N ILE A 197 18.88 -15.66 -5.53
CA ILE A 197 17.74 -15.98 -4.65
C ILE A 197 17.17 -14.72 -3.99
N PHE A 198 18.03 -13.79 -3.56
CA PHE A 198 17.56 -12.54 -2.98
C PHE A 198 16.91 -11.62 -4.03
N LEU A 199 17.37 -11.61 -5.28
CA LEU A 199 16.72 -10.88 -6.37
C LEU A 199 15.31 -11.43 -6.64
N TYR A 200 15.13 -12.75 -6.75
CA TYR A 200 13.80 -13.37 -6.85
C TYR A 200 12.89 -13.00 -5.68
N LYS A 201 13.44 -12.96 -4.46
CA LYS A 201 12.70 -12.56 -3.26
C LYS A 201 12.26 -11.09 -3.31
N ILE A 202 13.09 -10.18 -3.81
CA ILE A 202 12.68 -8.78 -3.99
C ILE A 202 11.59 -8.66 -5.06
N ILE A 203 11.68 -9.40 -6.16
CA ILE A 203 10.64 -9.44 -7.19
C ILE A 203 9.30 -9.94 -6.61
N GLU A 204 9.32 -11.02 -5.82
CA GLU A 204 8.16 -11.52 -5.10
C GLU A 204 7.58 -10.46 -4.15
N TRP A 205 8.43 -9.81 -3.37
CA TRP A 205 8.01 -8.81 -2.39
C TRP A 205 7.43 -7.54 -3.00
N ILE A 206 7.91 -7.13 -4.17
CA ILE A 206 7.28 -6.04 -4.94
C ILE A 206 5.87 -6.45 -5.36
N GLY A 207 5.67 -7.69 -5.83
CA GLY A 207 4.34 -8.21 -6.17
C GLY A 207 3.40 -8.23 -4.97
N GLU A 208 3.90 -8.60 -3.79
CA GLU A 208 3.11 -8.57 -2.56
C GLU A 208 2.58 -7.16 -2.20
N LEU A 209 3.17 -6.06 -2.70
CA LEU A 209 2.59 -4.72 -2.52
C LEU A 209 1.28 -4.57 -3.29
N SER A 210 1.27 -5.00 -4.56
CA SER A 210 0.07 -5.01 -5.41
C SER A 210 -1.02 -5.89 -4.79
N ASP A 211 -0.69 -7.12 -4.39
CA ASP A 211 -1.64 -8.04 -3.74
C ASP A 211 -2.27 -7.43 -2.48
N ARG A 212 -1.47 -6.67 -1.70
CA ARG A 212 -1.97 -6.02 -0.48
C ARG A 212 -2.93 -4.89 -0.82
N ALA A 213 -2.64 -4.10 -1.85
CA ALA A 213 -3.53 -3.06 -2.35
C ALA A 213 -4.84 -3.63 -2.93
N GLU A 214 -4.76 -4.74 -3.66
CA GLU A 214 -5.93 -5.45 -4.19
C GLU A 214 -6.86 -5.93 -3.06
N ARG A 215 -6.28 -6.44 -1.97
CA ARG A 215 -7.03 -6.83 -0.77
C ARG A 215 -7.72 -5.65 -0.09
N VAL A 216 -7.10 -4.46 -0.08
CA VAL A 216 -7.76 -3.23 0.39
C VAL A 216 -9.00 -2.98 -0.47
N GLY A 217 -8.85 -3.03 -1.80
CA GLY A 217 -9.95 -2.87 -2.74
C GLY A 217 -11.10 -3.87 -2.57
N SER A 218 -10.77 -5.15 -2.46
CA SER A 218 -11.73 -6.22 -2.21
C SER A 218 -12.54 -5.98 -0.92
N ARG A 219 -11.90 -5.46 0.13
CA ARG A 219 -12.58 -5.13 1.39
C ARG A 219 -13.46 -3.89 1.26
N LEU A 220 -13.08 -2.90 0.46
CA LEU A 220 -13.93 -1.75 0.15
C LEU A 220 -15.20 -2.15 -0.61
N GLN A 221 -15.11 -3.08 -1.56
CA GLN A 221 -16.29 -3.60 -2.25
C GLN A 221 -17.25 -4.30 -1.30
N ILE A 222 -16.73 -5.13 -0.38
CA ILE A 222 -17.57 -5.83 0.61
C ILE A 222 -18.27 -4.85 1.55
N LEU A 223 -17.59 -3.75 1.90
CA LEU A 223 -18.13 -2.68 2.72
C LEU A 223 -19.25 -1.91 2.01
N THR A 224 -19.13 -1.71 0.70
CA THR A 224 -20.04 -0.88 -0.11
C THR A 224 -21.17 -1.67 -0.79
N ALA A 225 -21.07 -2.99 -0.89
CA ALA A 225 -22.09 -3.86 -1.46
C ALA A 225 -23.32 -4.11 -0.55
N ARG A 226 -23.45 -3.37 0.57
CA ARG A 226 -24.50 -3.55 1.57
C ARG A 226 -25.59 -2.48 1.52
#